data_AF-A0A4P9WSX7-F1
#
_entry.id   AF-A0A4P9WSX7-F1
#
_cell.length_a   1.000
_cell.length_b   1.000
_cell.length_c   1.000
_cell.angle_alpha   90.00
_cell.angle_beta   90.00
_cell.angle_gamma   90.00
#
_symmetry.space_group_name_H-M   'P 1'
#
loop_
_entity.id
_entity.type
_entity.pdbx_description
1 polymer ?
#
loop_
_entity_poly.entity_id
_entity_poly.type
_entity_poly.pdbx_seq_one_letter_code
_entity_poly.pdbx_strand_id
1 'polypeptide(L)' 'GKRVYTLKKVDPKGSVTKSAHPARFSPDDKYSRQRVTLKRRFGLLLTQQEAQKY' A
#
# COMPACT_ATOMS: atom_id res chain seq x y z
N GLY A 1 9.84 5.28 -8.87
CA GLY A 1 9.56 4.11 -9.72
C GLY A 1 8.61 4.50 -10.83
N LYS A 2 8.94 4.15 -12.09
CA LYS A 2 8.15 4.50 -13.28
C LYS A 2 6.86 3.67 -13.31
N ARG A 3 5.73 4.27 -12.95
CA ARG A 3 4.40 3.64 -13.07
C ARG A 3 3.99 3.59 -14.55
N VAL A 4 3.51 2.44 -15.01
CA VAL A 4 2.95 2.29 -16.37
C VAL A 4 1.43 2.23 -16.24
N TYR A 5 0.74 3.16 -16.90
CA TYR A 5 -0.71 3.30 -16.82
C TYR A 5 -1.41 2.61 -17.99
N THR A 6 -2.57 2.02 -17.73
CA THR A 6 -3.39 1.36 -18.74
C THR A 6 -4.85 1.32 -18.28
N LEU A 7 -5.77 1.19 -19.24
CA LEU A 7 -7.19 0.93 -18.98
C LEU A 7 -7.53 -0.57 -19.06
N LYS A 8 -6.57 -1.41 -19.47
CA LYS A 8 -6.76 -2.87 -19.52
C LYS A 8 -6.88 -3.42 -18.10
N LYS A 9 -7.73 -4.43 -17.91
CA LYS A 9 -7.92 -5.12 -16.60
C LYS A 9 -6.73 -5.99 -16.19
N VAL A 10 -5.92 -6.41 -17.16
CA VAL A 10 -4.77 -7.29 -16.98
C VAL A 10 -3.56 -6.65 -17.64
N ASP A 11 -2.43 -6.70 -16.96
CA ASP A 11 -1.16 -6.20 -17.47
C ASP A 11 -0.54 -7.17 -18.50
N PRO A 12 0.47 -6.76 -19.27
CA PRO A 12 1.13 -7.66 -20.23
C PRO A 12 1.78 -8.90 -19.61
N LYS A 13 1.93 -8.95 -18.28
CA LYS A 13 2.50 -10.07 -17.52
C LYS A 13 1.42 -10.98 -16.91
N GLY A 14 0.14 -10.74 -17.20
CA GLY A 14 -0.99 -11.53 -16.71
C GLY A 14 -1.49 -11.15 -15.30
N SER A 15 -0.94 -10.10 -14.67
CA SER A 15 -1.39 -9.62 -13.36
C SER A 15 -2.55 -8.64 -13.46
N VAL A 16 -3.47 -8.67 -12.50
CA VAL A 16 -4.61 -7.73 -12.46
C VAL A 16 -4.12 -6.30 -12.21
N THR A 17 -4.63 -5.35 -13.00
CA THR A 17 -4.27 -3.94 -12.86
C THR A 17 -4.92 -3.31 -11.63
N LYS A 18 -4.26 -2.30 -11.06
CA LYS A 18 -4.70 -1.59 -9.85
C LYS A 18 -5.07 -0.16 -10.20
N SER A 19 -5.99 0.42 -9.44
CA SER A 19 -6.31 1.84 -9.56
C SER A 19 -5.06 2.69 -9.35
N ALA A 20 -4.89 3.70 -10.21
CA ALA A 20 -3.81 4.67 -10.09
C ALA A 20 -4.03 5.66 -8.92
N HIS A 21 -5.26 5.76 -8.44
CA HIS A 21 -5.63 6.64 -7.33
C HIS A 21 -5.46 5.92 -5.98
N PRO A 22 -4.96 6.62 -4.94
CA PRO A 22 -4.88 6.05 -3.60
C PRO A 22 -6.28 5.77 -3.03
N ALA A 23 -6.34 4.89 -2.03
CA ALA A 23 -7.57 4.68 -1.28
C ALA A 23 -8.02 6.00 -0.61
N ARG A 24 -9.34 6.25 -0.62
CA ARG A 24 -9.92 7.47 -0.06
C ARG A 24 -9.73 7.50 1.46
N PHE A 25 -9.42 8.68 2.00
CA PHE A 25 -9.36 8.89 3.44
C PHE A 25 -10.77 8.85 4.06
N SER A 26 -10.89 8.19 5.22
CA SER A 26 -12.10 8.11 6.02
C SER A 26 -11.73 8.39 7.48
N PRO A 27 -12.32 9.40 8.13
CA PRO A 27 -12.01 9.72 9.52
C PRO A 27 -12.29 8.57 10.51
N ASP A 28 -13.36 7.82 10.28
CA ASP A 28 -13.76 6.69 11.13
C ASP A 28 -12.75 5.53 11.09
N ASP A 29 -12.09 5.33 9.95
CA ASP A 29 -11.06 4.30 9.74
C ASP A 29 -11.34 2.96 10.45
N LYS A 30 -12.53 2.39 10.20
CA LYS A 30 -13.05 1.17 10.85
C LYS A 30 -12.07 -0.02 10.84
N TYR A 31 -11.18 -0.08 9.83
CA TYR A 31 -10.20 -1.15 9.66
C TYR A 31 -8.76 -0.76 10.05
N SER A 32 -8.59 0.33 10.80
CA SER A 32 -7.31 0.85 11.30
C SER A 32 -6.52 -0.22 12.05
N ARG A 33 -7.17 -0.93 12.99
CA ARG A 33 -6.56 -1.99 13.80
C ARG A 33 -5.99 -3.11 12.93
N GLN A 34 -6.75 -3.59 11.96
CA GLN A 34 -6.34 -4.66 11.04
C GLN A 34 -5.15 -4.20 10.18
N ARG A 35 -5.20 -2.96 9.67
CA ARG A 35 -4.11 -2.37 8.88
C ARG A 35 -2.81 -2.28 9.68
N VAL A 36 -2.85 -1.79 10.92
CA VAL A 36 -1.68 -1.68 11.78
C VAL A 36 -1.13 -3.05 12.17
N THR A 37 -2.00 -4.00 12.55
CA THR A 37 -1.58 -5.37 12.87
C THR A 37 -0.91 -6.06 11.68
N LEU A 38 -1.44 -5.89 10.47
CA LEU A 38 -0.83 -6.45 9.27
C LEU A 38 0.54 -5.83 8.98
N LYS A 39 0.67 -4.50 9.07
CA LYS A 39 1.97 -3.83 8.94
C LYS A 39 3.00 -4.33 9.96
N ARG A 40 2.59 -4.53 11.22
CA ARG A 40 3.45 -5.05 12.29
C ARG A 40 3.97 -6.45 11.99
N ARG A 41 3.10 -7.36 11.50
CA ARG A 41 3.47 -8.74 11.15
C ARG A 41 4.55 -8.82 10.06
N PHE A 42 4.54 -7.87 9.13
CA PHE A 42 5.50 -7.81 8.03
C PHE A 42 6.68 -6.86 8.28
N GLY A 43 6.85 -6.32 9.49
CA GLY A 43 7.97 -5.42 9.80
C GLY A 43 7.90 -4.07 9.07
N LEU A 44 6.72 -3.65 8.62
CA LEU A 44 6.52 -2.44 7.80
C LEU A 44 6.23 -1.17 8.62
N LEU A 45 6.22 -1.26 9.96
CA LEU A 45 6.07 -0.08 10.80
C LEU A 45 7.39 0.69 10.85
N LEU A 46 7.30 2.02 10.79
CA LEU A 46 8.48 2.89 10.89
C LEU A 46 9.25 2.67 12.20
N THR A 47 8.53 2.35 13.29
CA THR A 47 9.11 2.04 14.60
C THR A 47 9.86 0.71 14.65
N GLN A 48 9.71 -0.15 13.64
CA GLN A 48 10.47 -1.40 13.48
C GLN A 48 11.70 -1.22 12.57
N GLN A 49 11.79 -0.09 11.86
CA GLN A 49 12.91 0.21 10.97
C GLN A 49 14.03 0.90 11.73
N GLU A 50 15.25 0.83 11.19
CA GLU A 50 16.40 1.54 11.74
C GLU A 50 16.14 3.05 11.79
N ALA A 51 16.66 3.71 12.82
CA ALA A 51 16.55 5.15 12.94
C ALA A 51 17.21 5.82 11.72
N GLN A 52 16.50 6.77 11.11
CA GLN A 52 17.04 7.51 9.98
C GLN A 52 18.25 8.32 10.45
N LYS A 53 19.42 8.05 9.87
CA LYS A 53 20.62 8.85 10.10
C LYS A 53 20.47 10.19 9.39
N TYR A 54 20.76 11.28 10.09
CA TYR A 54 20.74 12.65 9.59
C TYR A 54 22.03 12.99 8.87
#